data_AF-A0A2V8YG61-F1
#
_entry.id   AF-A0A2V8YG61-F1
#
_cell.length_a   1.000
_cell.length_b   1.000
_cell.length_c   1.000
_cell.angle_alpha   90.00
_cell.angle_beta   90.00
_cell.angle_gamma   90.00
#
_symmetry.space_group_name_H-M   'P 1'
#
loop_
_entity.id
_entity.type
_entity.pdbx_description
1 polymer ?
#
loop_
_entity_poly.entity_id
_entity_poly.type
_entity_poly.pdbx_seq_one_letter_code
_entity_poly.pdbx_strand_id
1 'polypeptide(L)'
;MASAAVLLLYSAIGKQLASAQGLLGYSLLARPLSTRFWTLSAWANEEALRAFVQHPPHQNIMTVLASHMDKTQFARWTVKGFQLPLQWDDALRRFGNSPL
;
A
#
# COMPACT_ATOMS: atom_id res chain seq x y z
N MET A 1 -11.15 -12.11 13.11
CA MET A 1 -12.05 -11.12 12.48
C MET A 1 -11.21 -9.95 12.00
N ALA A 2 -11.21 -9.63 10.72
CA ALA A 2 -10.60 -8.36 10.27
C ALA A 2 -11.44 -7.24 10.90
N SER A 3 -10.85 -6.50 11.85
CA SER A 3 -11.56 -5.45 12.58
C SER A 3 -12.14 -4.44 11.59
N ALA A 4 -13.37 -3.97 11.82
CA ALA A 4 -14.06 -2.98 10.97
C ALA A 4 -13.21 -1.73 10.67
N ALA A 5 -12.24 -1.44 11.55
CA ALA A 5 -11.21 -0.44 11.33
C ALA A 5 -10.44 -0.63 10.01
N VAL A 6 -9.99 -1.84 9.65
CA VAL A 6 -9.19 -2.06 8.42
C VAL A 6 -10.00 -1.71 7.16
N LEU A 7 -11.30 -2.00 7.14
CA LEU A 7 -12.20 -1.71 6.01
C LEU A 7 -12.57 -0.22 5.91
N LEU A 8 -12.72 0.47 7.04
CA LEU A 8 -12.94 1.92 7.07
C LEU A 8 -11.70 2.69 6.63
N LEU A 9 -10.52 2.26 7.08
CA LEU A 9 -9.24 2.80 6.67
C LEU A 9 -8.99 2.57 5.18
N TYR A 10 -9.39 1.40 4.65
CA TYR A 10 -9.39 1.12 3.22
C TYR A 10 -10.26 2.10 2.42
N SER A 11 -11.47 2.39 2.91
CA SER A 11 -12.42 3.28 2.23
C SER A 11 -11.96 4.75 2.20
N ALA A 12 -11.42 5.24 3.32
CA ALA A 12 -10.90 6.61 3.41
C ALA A 12 -9.64 6.79 2.54
N ILE A 13 -8.74 5.82 2.57
CA ILE A 13 -7.54 5.81 1.73
C ILE A 13 -7.90 5.66 0.25
N GLY A 14 -8.92 4.84 -0.08
CA GLY A 14 -9.39 4.66 -1.45
C GLY A 14 -9.84 5.95 -2.11
N LYS A 15 -10.54 6.83 -1.38
CA LYS A 15 -10.91 8.18 -1.88
C LYS A 15 -9.69 9.06 -2.12
N GLN A 16 -8.72 9.06 -1.20
CA GLN A 16 -7.49 9.84 -1.35
C GLN A 16 -6.64 9.34 -2.53
N LEU A 17 -6.55 8.01 -2.71
CA LEU A 17 -5.87 7.38 -3.84
C LEU A 17 -6.54 7.73 -5.17
N ALA A 18 -7.88 7.73 -5.24
CA ALA A 18 -8.63 8.07 -6.44
C ALA A 18 -8.37 9.51 -6.93
N SER A 19 -8.01 10.43 -6.03
CA SER A 19 -7.64 11.81 -6.36
C SER A 19 -6.13 12.08 -6.32
N ALA A 20 -5.29 11.07 -6.05
CA ALA A 20 -3.86 11.27 -5.87
C ALA A 20 -3.16 11.52 -7.21
N GLN A 21 -2.59 12.72 -7.37
CA GLN A 21 -1.82 13.04 -8.55
C GLN A 21 -0.59 12.12 -8.66
N GLY A 22 -0.37 11.55 -9.85
CA GLY A 22 0.78 10.68 -10.12
C GLY A 22 0.61 9.23 -9.68
N LEU A 23 -0.55 8.81 -9.17
CA LEU A 23 -0.85 7.40 -8.97
C LEU A 23 -1.08 6.71 -10.32
N LEU A 24 -0.30 5.65 -10.60
CA LEU A 24 -0.41 4.86 -11.83
C LEU A 24 -1.24 3.58 -11.65
N GLY A 25 -1.38 3.12 -10.40
CA GLY A 25 -2.19 1.97 -10.04
C GLY A 25 -1.91 1.50 -8.63
N TYR A 26 -2.89 0.85 -8.00
CA TYR A 26 -2.74 0.25 -6.69
C TYR A 26 -3.59 -1.01 -6.56
N SER A 27 -3.20 -1.89 -5.64
CA SER A 27 -4.01 -3.02 -5.20
C SER A 27 -3.62 -3.39 -3.77
N LEU A 28 -4.50 -4.14 -3.11
CA LEU A 28 -4.26 -4.67 -1.78
C LEU A 28 -4.37 -6.18 -1.77
N LEU A 29 -3.55 -6.79 -0.93
CA LEU A 29 -3.61 -8.21 -0.61
C LEU A 29 -3.79 -8.34 0.90
N ALA A 30 -4.81 -9.08 1.33
CA ALA A 30 -5.08 -9.35 2.73
C ALA A 30 -5.02 -10.86 2.99
N ARG A 31 -4.33 -11.25 4.06
CA ARG A 31 -4.44 -12.58 4.70
C ARG A 31 -5.03 -12.40 6.10
N PRO A 32 -6.37 -12.33 6.24
CA PRO A 32 -7.03 -11.97 7.51
C PRO A 32 -6.75 -12.94 8.65
N LEU A 33 -6.60 -14.24 8.35
CA LEU A 33 -6.33 -15.27 9.35
C LEU A 33 -4.95 -15.11 10.00
N SER A 34 -3.99 -14.52 9.28
CA SER A 34 -2.64 -14.23 9.79
C SER A 34 -2.43 -12.75 10.08
N THR A 35 -3.49 -11.93 10.05
CA THR A 35 -3.44 -10.46 10.23
C THR A 35 -2.36 -9.76 9.40
N ARG A 36 -2.11 -10.27 8.18
CA ARG A 36 -1.12 -9.67 7.27
C ARG A 36 -1.82 -8.94 6.14
N PHE A 37 -1.36 -7.74 5.87
CA PHE A 37 -1.88 -6.87 4.82
C PHE A 37 -0.72 -6.29 4.05
N TRP A 38 -0.84 -6.27 2.73
CA TRP A 38 0.11 -5.66 1.82
C TRP A 38 -0.60 -4.67 0.92
N THR A 39 0.10 -3.59 0.60
CA THR A 39 -0.29 -2.62 -0.42
C THR A 39 0.76 -2.65 -1.52
N LEU A 40 0.30 -2.79 -2.75
CA LEU A 40 1.14 -2.65 -3.95
C LEU A 40 0.68 -1.41 -4.69
N SER A 41 1.59 -0.46 -4.92
CA SER A 41 1.25 0.79 -5.63
C SER A 41 2.38 1.22 -6.55
N ALA A 42 2.01 1.78 -7.70
CA ALA A 42 2.89 2.38 -8.68
C ALA A 42 2.63 3.88 -8.75
N TRP A 43 3.70 4.66 -8.72
CA TRP A 43 3.66 6.12 -8.74
C TRP A 43 4.54 6.64 -9.88
N ALA A 44 4.18 7.77 -10.46
CA ALA A 44 4.94 8.42 -11.52
C ALA A 44 6.34 8.83 -11.06
N ASN A 45 6.49 9.19 -9.77
CA ASN A 45 7.74 9.51 -9.12
C ASN A 45 7.61 9.44 -7.58
N GLU A 46 8.73 9.57 -6.88
CA GLU A 46 8.79 9.50 -5.42
C GLU A 46 8.11 10.71 -4.76
N GLU A 47 8.10 11.87 -5.42
CA GLU A 47 7.46 13.09 -4.95
C GLU A 47 5.94 12.91 -4.84
N ALA A 48 5.31 12.29 -5.84
CA ALA A 48 3.89 11.98 -5.85
C ALA A 48 3.51 11.01 -4.72
N LEU A 49 4.28 9.94 -4.52
CA LEU A 49 4.10 9.02 -3.40
C LEU A 49 4.20 9.76 -2.06
N ARG A 50 5.23 10.58 -1.89
CA ARG A 50 5.46 11.34 -0.66
C ARG A 50 4.32 12.31 -0.37
N ALA A 51 3.84 13.03 -1.39
CA ALA A 51 2.71 13.93 -1.26
C ALA A 51 1.47 13.18 -0.76
N PHE A 52 1.18 12.01 -1.30
CA PHE A 52 0.08 11.17 -0.80
C PHE A 52 0.28 10.73 0.66
N VAL A 53 1.46 10.19 1.00
CA VAL A 53 1.73 9.63 2.35
C VAL A 53 1.69 10.70 3.44
N GLN A 54 2.18 11.90 3.15
CA GLN A 54 2.32 12.99 4.12
C GLN A 54 1.05 13.80 4.34
N HIS A 55 0.02 13.63 3.50
CA HIS A 55 -1.23 14.37 3.64
C HIS A 55 -2.35 13.51 4.25
N PRO A 56 -3.26 14.11 5.04
CA PRO A 56 -4.47 13.43 5.49
C PRO A 56 -5.36 12.98 4.32
N PRO A 57 -6.12 11.88 4.49
CA PRO A 57 -6.22 11.07 5.70
C PRO A 57 -5.05 10.10 5.97
N HIS A 58 -4.20 9.77 4.99
CA HIS A 58 -3.18 8.72 5.14
C HIS A 58 -2.25 8.92 6.34
N GLN A 59 -1.70 10.12 6.53
CA GLN A 59 -0.82 10.41 7.67
C GLN A 59 -1.48 10.12 9.02
N ASN A 60 -2.73 10.55 9.21
CA ASN A 60 -3.47 10.36 10.46
C ASN A 60 -3.72 8.88 10.72
N ILE A 61 -4.04 8.13 9.67
CA ILE A 61 -4.27 6.69 9.75
C ILE A 61 -2.99 5.96 10.17
N MET A 62 -1.84 6.31 9.59
CA MET A 62 -0.55 5.74 9.99
C MET A 62 -0.27 5.99 11.47
N THR A 63 -0.53 7.20 11.97
CA THR A 63 -0.35 7.54 13.39
C THR A 63 -1.24 6.68 14.30
N VAL A 64 -2.52 6.50 13.96
CA VAL A 64 -3.46 5.69 14.75
C VAL A 64 -3.10 4.19 14.72
N LEU A 65 -2.66 3.69 13.57
CA LEU A 65 -2.32 2.28 13.41
C LEU A 65 -0.97 1.90 14.00
N ALA A 66 -0.05 2.85 14.18
CA ALA A 66 1.32 2.58 14.61
C ALA A 66 1.41 1.75 15.91
N SER A 67 0.52 1.96 16.88
CA SER A 67 0.50 1.20 18.14
C SER A 67 -0.14 -0.19 18.03
N HIS A 68 -0.79 -0.50 16.90
CA HIS A 68 -1.52 -1.74 16.66
C HIS A 68 -0.81 -2.66 15.65
N MET A 69 0.29 -2.20 15.07
CA MET A 69 1.03 -2.93 14.03
C MET A 69 2.38 -3.39 14.55
N ASP A 70 2.75 -4.62 14.18
CA ASP A 70 4.14 -5.06 14.23
C ASP A 70 5.02 -4.22 13.29
N LYS A 71 6.34 -4.48 13.30
CA LYS A 71 7.29 -3.85 12.38
C LYS A 71 6.79 -3.90 10.94
N THR A 72 6.53 -2.72 10.38
CA THR A 72 6.14 -2.57 8.98
C THR A 72 7.39 -2.57 8.10
N GLN A 73 7.35 -3.30 6.99
CA GLN A 73 8.45 -3.39 6.03
C GLN A 73 8.01 -2.86 4.67
N PHE A 74 8.95 -2.33 3.90
CA PHE A 74 8.71 -1.75 2.59
C PHE A 74 9.76 -2.24 1.60
N ALA A 75 9.32 -2.61 0.40
CA ALA A 75 10.18 -2.77 -0.76
C ALA A 75 9.82 -1.68 -1.79
N ARG A 76 10.83 -0.97 -2.29
CA ARG A 76 10.68 0.04 -3.35
C ARG A 76 11.59 -0.32 -4.52
N TRP A 77 11.07 -0.19 -5.73
CA TRP A 77 11.82 -0.41 -6.97
C TRP A 77 11.23 0.44 -8.10
N THR A 78 12.02 0.66 -9.13
CA THR A 78 11.58 1.37 -10.35
C THR A 78 11.16 0.36 -11.41
N VAL A 79 10.13 0.71 -12.19
CA VAL A 79 9.68 -0.04 -13.36
C VAL A 79 9.55 0.89 -14.55
N LYS A 80 9.65 0.34 -15.76
CA LYS A 80 9.28 1.03 -17.00
C LYS A 80 7.76 0.97 -17.18
N GLY A 81 7.19 1.94 -17.89
CA GLY A 81 5.74 2.03 -18.10
C GLY A 81 5.12 0.77 -18.71
N PHE A 82 5.82 0.10 -19.63
CA PHE A 82 5.32 -1.15 -20.26
C PHE A 82 5.24 -2.35 -19.29
N GLN A 83 5.82 -2.23 -18.10
CA GLN A 83 5.77 -3.28 -17.07
C GLN A 83 4.55 -3.12 -16.14
N LEU A 84 3.70 -2.12 -16.38
CA LEU A 84 2.43 -1.95 -15.68
C LEU A 84 1.30 -2.74 -16.38
N PRO A 85 0.32 -3.25 -15.62
CA PRO A 85 0.17 -3.15 -14.17
C PRO A 85 1.12 -4.09 -13.40
N LEU A 86 1.52 -3.67 -12.19
CA LEU A 86 2.35 -4.49 -11.30
C LEU A 86 1.65 -5.81 -10.96
N GLN A 87 2.43 -6.89 -10.86
CA GLN A 87 1.93 -8.22 -10.51
C GLN A 87 2.36 -8.62 -9.10
N TRP A 88 1.45 -9.24 -8.34
CA TRP A 88 1.70 -9.64 -6.95
C TRP A 88 2.83 -10.67 -6.83
N ASP A 89 2.95 -11.62 -7.76
CA ASP A 89 4.01 -12.62 -7.73
C ASP A 89 5.41 -11.99 -7.84
N ASP A 90 5.57 -10.95 -8.65
CA ASP A 90 6.84 -10.21 -8.74
C ASP A 90 7.06 -9.33 -7.50
N ALA A 91 6.02 -8.64 -7.03
CA ALA A 91 6.10 -7.80 -5.85
C ALA A 91 6.50 -8.60 -4.59
N LEU A 92 5.89 -9.77 -4.37
CA LEU A 92 6.21 -10.66 -3.25
C LEU A 92 7.62 -11.23 -3.37
N ARG A 93 8.06 -11.60 -4.57
CA ARG A 93 9.44 -12.05 -4.83
C ARG A 93 10.45 -10.97 -4.45
N ARG A 94 10.20 -9.71 -4.85
CA ARG A 94 11.05 -8.55 -4.52
C ARG A 94 11.03 -8.17 -3.04
N PHE A 95 9.90 -8.40 -2.37
CA PHE A 95 9.75 -8.11 -0.94
C PHE A 95 10.60 -9.02 -0.05
N GLY A 96 11.04 -10.18 -0.54
CA GLY A 96 12.11 -10.96 0.09
C GLY A 96 11.67 -12.22 0.82
N ASN A 97 10.92 -13.10 0.14
CA ASN A 97 11.10 -14.57 0.18
C ASN A 97 10.13 -15.26 -0.81
N SER A 98 10.59 -16.37 -1.40
CA SER A 98 9.86 -17.27 -2.34
C SER A 98 8.44 -17.66 -1.86
N PRO A 99 7.55 -18.13 -2.76
CA PRO A 99 6.11 -17.90 -2.70
C PRO A 99 5.38 -18.81 -1.70
N LEU A 100 4.28 -18.26 -1.15
CA LEU A 100 3.24 -18.90 -0.35
C LEU A 100 3.61 -19.39 1.05
#